data_AF-A0A3Q0GBT9-F1
#
_entry.id   AF-A0A3Q0GBT9-F1
#
_cell.length_a   1.000
_cell.length_b   1.000
_cell.length_c   1.000
_cell.angle_alpha   90.00
_cell.angle_beta   90.00
_cell.angle_gamma   90.00
#
_symmetry.space_group_name_H-M   'P 1'
#
loop_
_entity.id
_entity.type
_entity.pdbx_description
1 polymer ?
#
loop_
_entity_poly.entity_id
_entity_poly.type
_entity_poly.pdbx_seq_one_letter_code
_entity_poly.pdbx_strand_id
1 'polypeptide(L)'
;MASSPSSNTFCEEEGERTVASKKCDRWGLPRIGGPGQREPLRMSEFFSFEHVTTERPFLSMFNRAQTIMKARLKGAQTGRNLLKKKSDALTLRFRQILKKIIETKLLMGEVMREAAFSLAEAKFTAGDFSTTVIQNVNKAQVKIRAKKDNVAGVTLPVFEHYQEGGDSYELTGLARGGEQLAKLKRNYAKAVELLVELASLQTSFVTLDEAIKITNRRVNAIEHVIIPRIERTLSYIITELDEREREEFYRLKKIQEKKKILKEKSEKERELWRAAGEEREPANLLVEEKDEDLLFE
;
A
#
# COMPACT_ATOMS: atom_id res chain seq x y z
N MET A 1 -64.75 13.93 -21.76
CA MET A 1 -63.86 15.10 -21.84
C MET A 1 -63.11 15.16 -20.51
N ALA A 2 -62.07 14.35 -20.26
CA ALA A 2 -60.68 14.49 -20.73
C ALA A 2 -60.20 15.95 -20.58
N SER A 3 -59.16 16.32 -19.85
CA SER A 3 -58.00 15.57 -19.31
C SER A 3 -57.16 16.55 -18.49
N SER A 4 -56.52 16.07 -17.42
CA SER A 4 -55.46 16.76 -16.67
C SER A 4 -54.18 15.93 -16.69
N PRO A 5 -53.01 16.54 -16.90
CA PRO A 5 -51.74 15.94 -16.50
C PRO A 5 -50.94 16.85 -15.55
N SER A 6 -50.44 16.23 -14.49
CA SER A 6 -49.44 16.75 -13.57
C SER A 6 -48.06 16.24 -13.97
N SER A 7 -47.08 17.13 -14.20
CA SER A 7 -45.66 16.78 -14.14
C SER A 7 -44.78 18.00 -13.86
N ASN A 8 -43.87 17.81 -12.90
CA ASN A 8 -42.53 18.37 -12.70
C ASN A 8 -42.27 19.85 -13.02
N THR A 9 -41.85 20.61 -12.00
CA THR A 9 -40.47 21.10 -11.82
C THR A 9 -40.39 21.97 -10.57
N PHE A 10 -39.49 21.65 -9.63
CA PHE A 10 -39.08 22.56 -8.57
C PHE A 10 -37.56 22.50 -8.46
N CYS A 11 -36.91 23.53 -8.98
CA CYS A 11 -35.56 23.95 -8.60
C CYS A 11 -35.73 25.19 -7.74
N GLU A 12 -35.08 25.23 -6.58
CA GLU A 12 -34.17 26.33 -6.22
C GLU A 12 -33.36 25.95 -4.97
N GLU A 13 -32.10 26.39 -5.03
CA GLU A 13 -30.99 26.13 -4.11
C GLU A 13 -30.98 27.07 -2.88
N GLU A 14 -29.93 26.88 -2.07
CA GLU A 14 -29.44 27.67 -0.93
C GLU A 14 -30.13 27.42 0.42
N GLY A 15 -29.43 27.25 1.55
CA GLY A 15 -28.01 27.25 1.85
C GLY A 15 -27.81 27.13 3.36
N GLU A 16 -26.85 26.28 3.74
CA GLU A 16 -26.04 26.27 4.96
C GLU A 16 -26.64 26.27 6.40
N ARG A 17 -26.22 25.20 7.12
CA ARG A 17 -25.46 25.18 8.38
C ARG A 17 -26.16 24.87 9.71
N THR A 18 -25.52 23.88 10.36
CA THR A 18 -25.44 23.55 11.79
C THR A 18 -26.56 22.72 12.42
N VAL A 19 -26.18 21.55 12.98
CA VAL A 19 -26.29 21.21 14.41
C VAL A 19 -25.72 19.79 14.67
N ALA A 20 -24.73 19.77 15.56
CA ALA A 20 -24.44 18.79 16.61
C ALA A 20 -24.28 17.27 16.33
N SER A 21 -23.05 16.82 16.61
CA SER A 21 -22.71 15.95 17.76
C SER A 21 -23.00 14.45 17.71
N LYS A 22 -21.90 13.74 18.06
CA LYS A 22 -21.76 12.44 18.74
C LYS A 22 -21.54 11.18 17.90
N LYS A 23 -20.48 10.49 18.35
CA LYS A 23 -20.03 9.10 18.13
C LYS A 23 -19.28 8.82 16.84
N CYS A 24 -17.94 8.85 16.94
CA CYS A 24 -17.17 7.61 16.80
C CYS A 24 -15.72 7.81 17.29
N ASP A 25 -15.49 7.49 18.58
CA ASP A 25 -14.18 7.10 19.09
C ASP A 25 -13.91 5.66 18.68
N ARG A 26 -13.16 5.46 17.59
CA ARG A 26 -12.29 4.29 17.44
C ARG A 26 -11.37 4.54 16.26
N TRP A 27 -10.08 4.23 16.45
CA TRP A 27 -8.97 4.42 15.51
C TRP A 27 -8.33 5.81 15.57
N GLY A 28 -7.39 5.94 16.52
CA GLY A 28 -6.51 7.09 16.65
C GLY A 28 -5.65 7.29 15.41
N LEU A 29 -6.07 8.22 14.55
CA LEU A 29 -5.26 8.86 13.53
C LEU A 29 -5.26 10.36 13.81
N PRO A 30 -4.10 11.02 13.94
CA PRO A 30 -4.08 12.47 14.17
C PRO A 30 -4.54 13.23 12.92
N ARG A 31 -5.39 14.25 13.16
CA ARG A 31 -5.92 15.19 12.16
C ARG A 31 -4.79 15.94 11.45
N ILE A 32 -4.94 16.05 10.13
CA ILE A 32 -4.17 16.96 9.27
C ILE A 32 -4.68 18.38 9.52
N GLY A 33 -3.83 19.23 10.09
CA GLY A 33 -4.03 20.68 10.16
C GLY A 33 -3.39 21.39 8.97
N GLY A 34 -4.12 22.33 8.38
CA GLY A 34 -3.68 23.26 7.33
C GLY A 34 -2.75 24.37 7.82
N PRO A 35 -2.49 25.41 6.99
CA PRO A 35 -1.13 25.81 6.63
C PRO A 35 -0.53 26.82 7.61
N GLY A 36 0.47 26.37 8.38
CA GLY A 36 1.43 27.24 9.05
C GLY A 36 2.72 27.27 8.23
N GLN A 37 3.19 28.48 7.91
CA GLN A 37 4.48 28.75 7.28
C GLN A 37 5.57 27.90 7.94
N ARG A 38 6.19 27.00 7.16
CA ARG A 38 7.38 26.28 7.61
C ARG A 38 8.60 27.10 7.22
N GLU A 39 9.12 27.83 8.20
CA GLU A 39 10.50 28.31 8.16
C GLU A 39 11.47 27.12 7.99
N PRO A 40 12.59 27.30 7.27
CA PRO A 40 13.63 26.28 7.23
C PRO A 40 14.25 26.14 8.61
N LEU A 41 14.11 24.96 9.23
CA LEU A 41 14.73 24.63 10.51
C LEU A 41 16.25 24.87 10.41
N ARG A 42 16.71 25.94 11.07
CA ARG A 42 18.12 26.21 11.34
C ARG A 42 18.66 25.07 12.20
N MET A 43 19.73 24.46 11.71
CA MET A 43 20.45 23.34 12.32
C MET A 43 21.30 23.76 13.54
N SER A 44 20.94 24.82 14.28
CA SER A 44 21.81 25.46 15.28
C SER A 44 21.48 25.18 16.74
N GLU A 45 20.48 24.36 17.06
CA GLU A 45 20.15 24.04 18.46
C GLU A 45 20.08 22.52 18.66
N PHE A 46 21.24 21.87 18.60
CA PHE A 46 21.37 20.50 19.10
C PHE A 46 22.81 20.15 19.46
N PHE A 47 23.59 21.07 20.05
CA PHE A 47 24.90 20.70 20.62
C PHE A 47 25.26 21.58 21.81
N SER A 48 25.11 21.00 23.00
CA SER A 48 25.79 21.46 24.21
C SER A 48 25.94 20.25 25.12
N PHE A 49 27.02 19.48 24.94
CA PHE A 49 27.94 19.10 26.01
C PHE A 49 29.07 18.20 25.47
N GLU A 50 30.28 18.50 25.95
CA GLU A 50 31.53 17.72 25.95
C GLU A 50 32.32 17.52 24.64
N HIS A 51 33.43 18.26 24.57
CA HIS A 51 34.58 18.08 23.69
C HIS A 51 35.34 16.79 24.00
N VAL A 52 35.41 15.85 23.04
CA VAL A 52 36.47 14.83 22.95
C VAL A 52 36.74 14.47 21.47
N THR A 53 37.93 14.84 20.99
CA THR A 53 38.73 14.28 19.87
C THR A 53 38.10 14.08 18.47
N THR A 54 38.29 15.10 17.62
CA THR A 54 38.90 15.09 16.27
C THR A 54 38.61 13.95 15.26
N GLU A 55 37.71 14.29 14.33
CA GLU A 55 37.60 13.97 12.88
C GLU A 55 37.41 12.53 12.36
N ARG A 56 37.81 11.46 13.06
CA ARG A 56 37.52 10.08 12.59
C ARG A 56 36.07 9.55 12.78
N PRO A 57 35.20 10.08 13.66
CA PRO A 57 33.84 9.54 13.82
C PRO A 57 32.89 9.94 12.68
N PHE A 58 33.14 11.05 11.97
CA PHE A 58 32.21 11.59 10.96
C PHE A 58 32.19 10.76 9.67
N LEU A 59 33.36 10.35 9.16
CA LEU A 59 33.47 9.48 7.98
C LEU A 59 32.87 8.09 8.23
N SER A 60 33.00 7.59 9.46
CA SER A 60 32.35 6.33 9.87
C SER A 60 30.82 6.42 9.82
N MET A 61 30.26 7.59 10.16
CA MET A 61 28.82 7.84 10.12
C MET A 61 28.30 7.93 8.68
N PHE A 62 29.04 8.57 7.77
CA PHE A 62 28.65 8.66 6.35
C PHE A 62 28.74 7.31 5.62
N ASN A 63 29.79 6.52 5.84
CA ASN A 63 29.88 5.16 5.30
C ASN A 63 28.78 4.24 5.86
N ARG A 64 28.43 4.42 7.14
CA ARG A 64 27.29 3.73 7.76
C ARG A 64 25.95 4.21 7.18
N ALA A 65 25.80 5.50 6.89
CA ALA A 65 24.61 6.03 6.22
C ALA A 65 24.47 5.49 4.78
N GLN A 66 25.58 5.38 4.03
CA GLN A 66 25.60 4.85 2.68
C GLN A 66 25.14 3.38 2.64
N THR A 67 25.63 2.54 3.56
CA THR A 67 25.22 1.13 3.67
C THR A 67 23.75 0.99 4.06
N ILE A 68 23.24 1.83 4.97
CA ILE A 68 21.82 1.88 5.33
C ILE A 68 20.96 2.29 4.12
N MET A 69 21.35 3.31 3.36
CA MET A 69 20.60 3.76 2.19
C MET A 69 20.62 2.73 1.05
N LYS A 70 21.76 2.06 0.82
CA LYS A 70 21.87 0.93 -0.13
C LYS A 70 20.96 -0.23 0.27
N ALA A 71 20.91 -0.58 1.57
CA ALA A 71 20.01 -1.61 2.08
C ALA A 71 18.53 -1.22 1.90
N ARG A 72 18.17 0.05 2.15
CA ARG A 72 16.83 0.59 1.92
C ARG A 72 16.44 0.57 0.43
N LEU A 73 17.35 0.92 -0.46
CA LEU A 73 17.13 0.87 -1.92
C LEU A 73 16.83 -0.57 -2.35
N LYS A 74 17.68 -1.52 -1.94
CA LYS A 74 17.49 -2.94 -2.23
C LYS A 74 16.15 -3.44 -1.69
N GLY A 75 15.79 -3.08 -0.46
CA GLY A 75 14.51 -3.41 0.16
C GLY A 75 13.30 -2.83 -0.58
N ALA A 76 13.39 -1.58 -1.06
CA ALA A 76 12.35 -0.95 -1.87
C ALA A 76 12.19 -1.65 -3.23
N GLN A 77 13.29 -2.05 -3.87
CA GLN A 77 13.27 -2.78 -5.13
C GLN A 77 12.66 -4.19 -4.99
N THR A 78 13.04 -4.96 -3.95
CA THR A 78 12.39 -6.25 -3.68
C THR A 78 10.92 -6.08 -3.29
N GLY A 79 10.59 -5.08 -2.46
CA GLY A 79 9.22 -4.77 -2.09
C GLY A 79 8.33 -4.44 -3.29
N ARG A 80 8.84 -3.64 -4.24
CA ARG A 80 8.18 -3.37 -5.53
C ARG A 80 7.89 -4.64 -6.30
N ASN A 81 8.90 -5.50 -6.49
CA ASN A 81 8.76 -6.72 -7.28
C ASN A 81 7.75 -7.69 -6.65
N LEU A 82 7.72 -7.80 -5.32
CA LEU A 82 6.75 -8.63 -4.60
C LEU A 82 5.32 -8.09 -4.73
N LEU A 83 5.12 -6.78 -4.55
CA LEU A 83 3.81 -6.15 -4.70
C LEU A 83 3.31 -6.22 -6.14
N LYS A 84 4.22 -6.13 -7.12
CA LYS A 84 3.88 -6.27 -8.53
C LYS A 84 3.37 -7.68 -8.84
N LYS A 85 4.09 -8.73 -8.39
CA LYS A 85 3.63 -10.13 -8.50
C LYS A 85 2.28 -10.36 -7.82
N LYS A 86 2.05 -9.77 -6.65
CA LYS A 86 0.75 -9.83 -5.96
C LYS A 86 -0.35 -9.18 -6.80
N SER A 87 -0.12 -7.98 -7.34
CA SER A 87 -1.08 -7.29 -8.21
C SER A 87 -1.40 -8.10 -9.47
N ASP A 88 -0.39 -8.69 -10.11
CA ASP A 88 -0.58 -9.51 -11.30
C ASP A 88 -1.40 -10.79 -11.00
N ALA A 89 -1.18 -11.41 -9.83
CA ALA A 89 -2.01 -12.54 -9.38
C ALA A 89 -3.47 -12.14 -9.08
N LEU A 90 -3.68 -10.98 -8.44
CA LEU A 90 -5.03 -10.46 -8.17
C LEU A 90 -5.76 -10.10 -9.46
N THR A 91 -5.09 -9.45 -10.42
CA THR A 91 -5.69 -9.10 -11.71
C THR A 91 -6.05 -10.33 -12.56
N LEU A 92 -5.27 -11.41 -12.47
CA LEU A 92 -5.63 -12.68 -13.10
C LEU A 92 -6.94 -13.23 -12.53
N ARG A 93 -7.07 -13.29 -11.20
CA ARG A 93 -8.30 -13.73 -10.53
C ARG A 93 -9.49 -12.81 -10.81
N PHE A 94 -9.25 -11.50 -10.85
CA PHE A 94 -10.26 -10.51 -11.21
C PHE A 94 -10.84 -10.76 -12.60
N ARG A 95 -10.00 -11.04 -13.60
CA ARG A 95 -10.47 -11.40 -14.96
C ARG A 95 -11.25 -12.71 -14.99
N GLN A 96 -10.85 -13.71 -14.20
CA GLN A 96 -11.60 -14.98 -14.09
C GLN A 96 -13.00 -14.75 -13.50
N ILE A 97 -13.10 -13.94 -12.44
CA ILE A 97 -14.38 -13.58 -11.82
C ILE A 97 -15.24 -12.77 -12.79
N LEU A 98 -14.65 -11.83 -13.53
CA LEU A 98 -15.38 -11.03 -14.52
C LEU A 98 -16.03 -11.91 -15.60
N LYS A 99 -15.30 -12.90 -16.13
CA LYS A 99 -15.85 -13.85 -17.10
C LYS A 99 -17.02 -14.63 -16.50
N LYS A 100 -16.84 -15.18 -15.29
CA LYS A 100 -17.91 -15.89 -14.57
C LYS A 100 -19.14 -15.01 -14.33
N ILE A 101 -18.97 -13.74 -13.96
CA ILE A 101 -20.10 -12.82 -13.76
C ILE A 101 -20.91 -12.67 -15.05
N ILE A 102 -20.25 -12.53 -16.21
CA ILE A 102 -20.95 -12.39 -17.49
C ILE A 102 -21.72 -13.68 -17.81
N GLU A 103 -21.08 -14.84 -17.69
CA GLU A 103 -21.70 -16.15 -17.94
C GLU A 103 -22.91 -16.39 -17.01
N THR A 104 -22.74 -16.21 -15.69
CA THR A 104 -23.80 -16.40 -14.70
C THR A 104 -24.92 -15.37 -14.89
N LYS A 105 -24.63 -14.13 -15.30
CA LYS A 105 -25.65 -13.11 -15.55
C LYS A 105 -26.52 -13.43 -16.76
N LEU A 106 -25.94 -14.01 -17.83
CA LEU A 106 -26.70 -14.48 -18.98
C LEU A 106 -27.61 -15.65 -18.59
N LEU A 107 -27.05 -16.64 -17.91
CA LEU A 107 -27.79 -17.82 -17.43
C LEU A 107 -28.92 -17.41 -16.45
N MET A 108 -28.66 -16.47 -15.54
CA MET A 108 -29.69 -15.88 -14.68
C MET A 108 -30.85 -15.29 -15.46
N GLY A 109 -30.57 -14.59 -16.57
CA GLY A 109 -31.60 -14.02 -17.44
C GLY A 109 -32.51 -15.08 -18.05
N GLU A 110 -31.97 -16.26 -18.38
CA GLU A 110 -32.75 -17.39 -18.91
C GLU A 110 -33.59 -18.05 -17.83
N VAL A 111 -33.00 -18.37 -16.68
CA VAL A 111 -33.70 -19.01 -15.55
C VAL A 111 -34.82 -18.11 -15.00
N MET A 112 -34.57 -16.79 -14.93
CA MET A 112 -35.59 -15.84 -14.48
C MET A 112 -36.74 -15.72 -15.49
N ARG A 113 -36.45 -15.82 -16.80
CA ARG A 113 -37.47 -15.84 -17.86
C ARG A 113 -38.34 -17.09 -17.75
N GLU A 114 -37.74 -18.25 -17.52
CA GLU A 114 -38.45 -19.51 -17.28
C GLU A 114 -39.32 -19.43 -16.02
N ALA A 115 -38.77 -18.92 -14.91
CA ALA A 115 -39.52 -18.74 -13.65
C ALA A 115 -40.69 -17.75 -13.81
N ALA A 116 -40.52 -16.67 -14.57
CA ALA A 116 -41.58 -15.73 -14.89
C ALA A 116 -42.68 -16.36 -15.76
N PHE A 117 -42.31 -17.25 -16.69
CA PHE A 117 -43.27 -18.00 -17.49
C PHE A 117 -44.07 -18.99 -16.64
N SER A 118 -43.41 -19.75 -15.75
CA SER A 118 -44.10 -20.63 -14.80
C SER A 118 -45.05 -19.86 -13.87
N LEU A 119 -44.74 -18.60 -13.55
CA LEU A 119 -45.64 -17.74 -12.79
C LEU A 119 -46.92 -17.41 -13.57
N ALA A 120 -46.81 -17.16 -14.88
CA ALA A 120 -47.96 -16.95 -15.74
C ALA A 120 -48.84 -18.21 -15.85
N GLU A 121 -48.23 -19.39 -16.00
CA GLU A 121 -48.95 -20.68 -16.02
C GLU A 121 -49.68 -20.94 -14.69
N ALA A 122 -49.01 -20.70 -13.57
CA ALA A 122 -49.60 -20.81 -12.25
C ALA A 122 -50.79 -19.86 -12.07
N LYS A 123 -50.67 -18.59 -12.51
CA LYS A 123 -51.76 -17.61 -12.43
C LYS A 123 -52.95 -17.98 -13.31
N PHE A 124 -52.69 -18.52 -14.50
CA PHE A 124 -53.75 -18.97 -15.39
C PHE A 124 -54.56 -20.13 -14.80
N THR A 125 -53.89 -21.06 -14.11
CA THR A 125 -54.52 -22.29 -13.58
C THR A 125 -55.15 -22.11 -12.19
N ALA A 126 -54.45 -21.44 -11.27
CA ALA A 126 -54.87 -21.26 -9.89
C ALA A 126 -55.65 -19.95 -9.64
N GLY A 127 -55.69 -19.04 -10.63
CA GLY A 127 -56.23 -17.69 -10.46
C GLY A 127 -55.27 -16.78 -9.70
N ASP A 128 -55.80 -15.76 -9.01
CA ASP A 128 -54.98 -14.80 -8.27
C ASP A 128 -54.65 -15.31 -6.86
N PHE A 129 -53.46 -15.90 -6.70
CA PHE A 129 -52.90 -16.34 -5.42
C PHE A 129 -51.89 -15.34 -4.84
N SER A 130 -51.67 -14.20 -5.50
CA SER A 130 -50.61 -13.25 -5.13
C SER A 130 -50.85 -12.62 -3.75
N THR A 131 -52.09 -12.22 -3.46
CA THR A 131 -52.51 -11.65 -2.18
C THR A 131 -52.31 -12.63 -1.03
N THR A 132 -52.73 -13.89 -1.22
CA THR A 132 -52.59 -14.97 -0.23
C THR A 132 -51.13 -15.24 0.11
N VAL A 133 -50.23 -15.24 -0.87
CA VAL A 133 -48.79 -15.44 -0.63
C VAL A 133 -48.19 -14.25 0.10
N ILE A 134 -48.53 -13.02 -0.28
CA ILE A 134 -48.00 -11.81 0.36
C ILE A 134 -48.48 -11.67 1.81
N GLN A 135 -49.73 -12.05 2.10
CA GLN A 135 -50.30 -11.97 3.45
C GLN A 135 -49.74 -13.05 4.39
N ASN A 136 -49.38 -14.23 3.87
CA ASN A 136 -48.93 -15.36 4.68
C ASN A 136 -47.40 -15.50 4.80
N VAL A 137 -46.66 -14.37 4.82
CA VAL A 137 -45.19 -14.39 5.00
C VAL A 137 -44.84 -14.29 6.48
N ASN A 138 -44.39 -15.39 7.08
CA ASN A 138 -43.96 -15.43 8.49
C ASN A 138 -42.43 -15.52 8.66
N LYS A 139 -41.82 -16.63 8.23
CA LYS A 139 -40.39 -16.90 8.37
C LYS A 139 -39.79 -17.25 7.01
N ALA A 140 -38.57 -16.78 6.75
CA ALA A 140 -37.84 -17.11 5.54
C ALA A 140 -37.35 -18.56 5.58
N GLN A 141 -37.69 -19.33 4.55
CA GLN A 141 -37.21 -20.71 4.34
C GLN A 141 -35.74 -20.73 3.89
N VAL A 142 -35.36 -19.78 3.03
CA VAL A 142 -33.99 -19.65 2.52
C VAL A 142 -33.30 -18.50 3.23
N LYS A 143 -32.13 -18.77 3.80
CA LYS A 143 -31.26 -17.79 4.45
C LYS A 143 -29.87 -17.81 3.82
N ILE A 144 -29.12 -16.74 4.04
CA ILE A 144 -27.77 -16.57 3.50
C ILE A 144 -26.79 -16.47 4.68
N ARG A 145 -25.68 -17.21 4.58
CA ARG A 145 -24.56 -17.13 5.52
C ARG A 145 -23.36 -16.48 4.83
N ALA A 146 -22.70 -15.55 5.51
CA ALA A 146 -21.45 -14.98 5.03
C ALA A 146 -20.26 -15.86 5.44
N LYS A 147 -19.44 -16.22 4.48
CA LYS A 147 -18.16 -16.92 4.62
C LYS A 147 -17.03 -16.00 4.15
N LYS A 148 -15.84 -16.21 4.69
CA LYS A 148 -14.63 -15.50 4.26
C LYS A 148 -13.78 -16.45 3.44
N ASP A 149 -13.42 -16.04 2.23
CA ASP A 149 -12.47 -16.74 1.38
C ASP A 149 -11.18 -15.92 1.25
N ASN A 150 -10.03 -16.59 1.16
CA ASN A 150 -8.72 -15.94 1.17
C ASN A 150 -8.01 -16.11 -0.17
N VAL A 151 -7.88 -15.01 -0.92
CA VAL A 151 -7.22 -15.03 -2.24
C VAL A 151 -6.02 -14.09 -2.21
N ALA A 152 -4.80 -14.65 -2.33
CA ALA A 152 -3.53 -13.89 -2.37
C ALA A 152 -3.36 -12.86 -1.23
N GLY A 153 -3.88 -13.18 -0.04
CA GLY A 153 -3.85 -12.31 1.14
C GLY A 153 -4.85 -11.16 1.13
N VAL A 154 -5.94 -11.27 0.36
CA VAL A 154 -7.15 -10.44 0.45
C VAL A 154 -8.31 -11.32 0.88
N THR A 155 -9.05 -10.92 1.92
CA THR A 155 -10.24 -11.62 2.40
C THR A 155 -11.46 -11.19 1.58
N LEU A 156 -12.06 -12.12 0.84
CA LEU A 156 -13.27 -11.90 0.06
C LEU A 156 -14.50 -12.42 0.83
N PRO A 157 -15.58 -11.64 0.95
CA PRO A 157 -16.85 -12.13 1.47
C PRO A 157 -17.55 -12.97 0.41
N VAL A 158 -17.83 -14.23 0.74
CA VAL A 158 -18.55 -15.19 -0.10
C VAL A 158 -19.86 -15.54 0.60
N PHE A 159 -20.96 -15.58 -0.15
CA PHE A 159 -22.25 -15.98 0.39
C PHE A 159 -22.53 -17.46 0.11
N GLU A 160 -22.98 -18.18 1.14
CA GLU A 160 -23.47 -19.55 1.04
C GLU A 160 -24.98 -19.56 1.30
N HIS A 161 -25.73 -20.27 0.46
CA HIS A 161 -27.15 -20.46 0.64
C HIS A 161 -27.39 -21.56 1.71
N TYR A 162 -28.34 -21.34 2.61
CA TYR A 162 -28.74 -22.31 3.63
C TYR A 162 -30.26 -22.36 3.72
N GLN A 163 -30.84 -23.55 3.63
CA GLN A 163 -32.28 -23.75 3.80
C GLN A 163 -32.56 -24.16 5.24
N GLU A 164 -33.36 -23.37 5.95
CA GLU A 164 -33.73 -23.60 7.35
C GLU A 164 -35.25 -23.78 7.45
N GLY A 165 -35.70 -25.03 7.44
CA GLY A 165 -37.08 -25.42 7.78
C GLY A 165 -37.99 -25.81 6.60
N GLY A 166 -39.14 -26.39 6.97
CA GLY A 166 -40.14 -26.99 6.07
C GLY A 166 -41.01 -26.00 5.28
N ASP A 167 -41.71 -26.52 4.28
CA ASP A 167 -42.47 -25.74 3.30
C ASP A 167 -43.69 -25.05 3.95
N SER A 168 -43.57 -23.75 4.21
CA SER A 168 -44.65 -22.95 4.81
C SER A 168 -45.88 -22.78 3.91
N TYR A 169 -45.77 -23.13 2.62
CA TYR A 169 -46.80 -22.96 1.62
C TYR A 169 -47.30 -24.30 1.06
N GLU A 170 -47.17 -25.41 1.81
CA GLU A 170 -47.60 -26.73 1.33
C GLU A 170 -49.12 -26.81 1.07
N LEU A 171 -49.92 -26.04 1.83
CA LEU A 171 -51.38 -25.97 1.65
C LEU A 171 -51.87 -24.95 0.60
N THR A 172 -51.01 -24.11 0.02
CA THR A 172 -51.46 -23.14 -0.99
C THR A 172 -51.72 -23.85 -2.33
N GLY A 173 -52.95 -23.76 -2.85
CA GLY A 173 -53.32 -24.35 -4.15
C GLY A 173 -53.91 -25.76 -4.11
N LEU A 174 -54.28 -26.26 -2.92
CA LEU A 174 -54.94 -27.57 -2.74
C LEU A 174 -56.25 -27.71 -3.54
N ALA A 175 -56.98 -26.62 -3.76
CA ALA A 175 -58.26 -26.65 -4.46
C ALA A 175 -58.11 -26.70 -5.99
N ARG A 176 -57.15 -25.96 -6.57
CA ARG A 176 -56.84 -25.90 -8.02
C ARG A 176 -55.40 -25.45 -8.23
N GLY A 177 -54.65 -26.13 -9.11
CA GLY A 177 -53.35 -25.67 -9.61
C GLY A 177 -52.13 -25.95 -8.71
N GLY A 178 -52.24 -26.78 -7.66
CA GLY A 178 -51.14 -27.09 -6.74
C GLY A 178 -49.86 -27.61 -7.42
N GLU A 179 -49.96 -28.42 -8.48
CA GLU A 179 -48.79 -28.90 -9.24
C GLU A 179 -48.04 -27.75 -9.94
N GLN A 180 -48.75 -26.77 -10.49
CA GLN A 180 -48.12 -25.60 -11.12
C GLN A 180 -47.47 -24.70 -10.08
N LEU A 181 -48.07 -24.60 -8.89
CA LEU A 181 -47.47 -23.90 -7.75
C LEU A 181 -46.18 -24.60 -7.27
N ALA A 182 -46.16 -25.93 -7.22
CA ALA A 182 -44.97 -26.68 -6.86
C ALA A 182 -43.84 -26.50 -7.90
N LYS A 183 -44.16 -26.52 -9.20
CA LYS A 183 -43.20 -26.20 -10.27
C LYS A 183 -42.67 -24.77 -10.16
N LEU A 184 -43.56 -23.81 -9.91
CA LEU A 184 -43.21 -22.42 -9.67
C LEU A 184 -42.19 -22.28 -8.53
N LYS A 185 -42.46 -22.90 -7.37
CA LYS A 185 -41.54 -22.89 -6.22
C LYS A 185 -40.17 -23.45 -6.59
N ARG A 186 -40.11 -24.58 -7.31
CA ARG A 186 -38.82 -25.18 -7.74
C ARG A 186 -38.04 -24.25 -8.66
N ASN A 187 -38.70 -23.59 -9.60
CA ASN A 187 -38.06 -22.67 -10.54
C ASN A 187 -37.55 -21.40 -9.85
N TYR A 188 -38.34 -20.82 -8.94
CA TYR A 188 -37.88 -19.68 -8.14
C TYR A 188 -36.81 -20.04 -7.12
N ALA A 189 -36.84 -21.24 -6.54
CA ALA A 189 -35.80 -21.71 -5.63
C ALA A 189 -34.44 -21.79 -6.35
N LYS A 190 -34.41 -22.37 -7.56
CA LYS A 190 -33.21 -22.39 -8.42
C LYS A 190 -32.75 -20.97 -8.80
N ALA A 191 -33.70 -20.08 -9.11
CA ALA A 191 -33.38 -18.69 -9.46
C ALA A 191 -32.73 -17.95 -8.27
N VAL A 192 -33.22 -18.16 -7.05
CA VAL A 192 -32.67 -17.54 -5.83
C VAL A 192 -31.28 -18.09 -5.52
N GLU A 193 -31.07 -19.40 -5.66
CA GLU A 193 -29.74 -20.02 -5.49
C GLU A 193 -28.71 -19.36 -6.42
N LEU A 194 -29.07 -19.18 -7.70
CA LEU A 194 -28.19 -18.56 -8.68
C LEU A 194 -27.98 -17.06 -8.45
N LEU A 195 -29.00 -16.36 -7.94
CA LEU A 195 -28.87 -14.95 -7.52
C LEU A 195 -27.91 -14.80 -6.34
N VAL A 196 -27.91 -15.73 -5.38
CA VAL A 196 -26.97 -15.71 -4.25
C VAL A 196 -25.54 -15.92 -4.75
N GLU A 197 -25.33 -16.86 -5.69
CA GLU A 197 -24.02 -17.05 -6.32
C GLU A 197 -23.55 -15.80 -7.07
N LEU A 198 -24.43 -15.17 -7.85
CA LEU A 198 -24.10 -13.95 -8.58
C LEU A 198 -23.77 -12.79 -7.62
N ALA A 199 -24.54 -12.62 -6.54
CA ALA A 199 -24.29 -11.60 -5.53
C ALA A 199 -22.94 -11.82 -4.81
N SER A 200 -22.58 -13.09 -4.57
CA SER A 200 -21.29 -13.49 -4.00
C SER A 200 -20.12 -13.07 -4.92
N LEU A 201 -20.24 -13.34 -6.23
CA LEU A 201 -19.26 -12.94 -7.23
C LEU A 201 -19.16 -11.40 -7.34
N GLN A 202 -20.28 -10.68 -7.33
CA GLN A 202 -20.32 -9.21 -7.42
C GLN A 202 -19.67 -8.55 -6.19
N THR A 203 -19.98 -9.02 -4.99
CA THR A 203 -19.41 -8.46 -3.75
C THR A 203 -17.91 -8.74 -3.68
N SER A 204 -17.49 -9.96 -4.06
CA SER A 204 -16.07 -10.31 -4.20
C SER A 204 -15.37 -9.46 -5.25
N PHE A 205 -16.04 -9.11 -6.35
CA PHE A 205 -15.49 -8.30 -7.43
C PHE A 205 -15.18 -6.86 -6.99
N VAL A 206 -16.10 -6.21 -6.27
CA VAL A 206 -15.91 -4.83 -5.79
C VAL A 206 -14.77 -4.75 -4.78
N THR A 207 -14.74 -5.68 -3.82
CA THR A 207 -13.67 -5.74 -2.81
C THR A 207 -12.31 -6.04 -3.42
N LEU A 208 -12.25 -6.91 -4.43
CA LEU A 208 -11.01 -7.24 -5.14
C LEU A 208 -10.50 -6.06 -6.00
N ASP A 209 -11.40 -5.32 -6.67
CA ASP A 209 -11.04 -4.12 -7.46
C ASP A 209 -10.39 -3.04 -6.58
N GLU A 210 -10.97 -2.77 -5.42
CA GLU A 210 -10.41 -1.80 -4.48
C GLU A 210 -9.02 -2.23 -3.98
N ALA A 211 -8.86 -3.52 -3.66
CA ALA A 211 -7.57 -4.07 -3.26
C ALA A 211 -6.51 -3.91 -4.37
N ILE A 212 -6.86 -4.18 -5.64
CA ILE A 212 -5.97 -4.00 -6.79
C ILE A 212 -5.56 -2.53 -6.95
N LYS A 213 -6.52 -1.60 -6.84
CA LYS A 213 -6.25 -0.15 -6.92
C LYS A 213 -5.31 0.30 -5.81
N ILE A 214 -5.48 -0.20 -4.58
CA ILE A 214 -4.57 0.11 -3.47
C ILE A 214 -3.17 -0.46 -3.74
N THR A 215 -3.05 -1.71 -4.22
CA THR A 215 -1.74 -2.30 -4.52
C THR A 215 -1.02 -1.57 -5.65
N ASN A 216 -1.72 -1.20 -6.72
CA ASN A 216 -1.14 -0.45 -7.84
C ASN A 216 -0.68 0.95 -7.42
N ARG A 217 -1.48 1.67 -6.62
CA ARG A 217 -1.05 2.96 -6.05
C ARG A 217 0.22 2.82 -5.20
N ARG A 218 0.35 1.75 -4.41
CA ARG A 218 1.55 1.49 -3.62
C ARG A 218 2.78 1.17 -4.48
N VAL A 219 2.62 0.38 -5.54
CA VAL A 219 3.70 0.10 -6.51
C VAL A 219 4.16 1.41 -7.16
N ASN A 220 3.23 2.23 -7.65
CA ASN A 220 3.55 3.50 -8.30
C ASN A 220 4.23 4.48 -7.33
N ALA A 221 3.80 4.52 -6.06
CA ALA A 221 4.45 5.35 -5.04
C ALA A 221 5.91 4.90 -4.78
N ILE A 222 6.16 3.58 -4.76
CA ILE A 222 7.52 3.08 -4.61
C ILE A 222 8.38 3.43 -5.83
N GLU A 223 7.83 3.24 -7.03
CA GLU A 223 8.53 3.47 -8.31
C GLU A 223 8.88 4.93 -8.55
N HIS A 224 7.92 5.84 -8.39
CA HIS A 224 8.10 7.22 -8.82
C HIS A 224 8.42 8.19 -7.68
N VAL A 225 8.19 7.81 -6.41
CA VAL A 225 8.44 8.69 -5.27
C VAL A 225 9.56 8.17 -4.38
N ILE A 226 9.52 6.91 -3.95
CA ILE A 226 10.45 6.41 -2.92
C ILE A 226 11.82 6.08 -3.53
N ILE A 227 11.86 5.29 -4.61
CA ILE A 227 13.13 4.91 -5.26
C ILE A 227 13.92 6.16 -5.70
N PRO A 228 13.35 7.13 -6.44
CA PRO A 228 14.09 8.30 -6.89
C PRO A 228 14.51 9.22 -5.73
N ARG A 229 13.81 9.20 -4.59
CA ARG A 229 14.24 9.93 -3.39
C ARG A 229 15.46 9.30 -2.74
N ILE A 230 15.47 7.96 -2.60
CA ILE A 230 16.61 7.23 -2.04
C ILE A 230 17.82 7.37 -2.95
N GLU A 231 17.64 7.24 -4.27
CA GLU A 231 18.72 7.40 -5.25
C GLU A 231 19.36 8.78 -5.18
N ARG A 232 18.56 9.86 -5.13
CA ARG A 232 19.10 11.23 -4.96
C ARG A 232 19.89 11.39 -3.66
N THR A 233 19.40 10.84 -2.54
CA THR A 233 20.14 10.87 -1.27
C THR A 233 21.43 10.06 -1.35
N LEU A 234 21.42 8.92 -2.05
CA LEU A 234 22.59 8.07 -2.22
C LEU A 234 23.65 8.77 -3.09
N SER A 235 23.24 9.41 -4.19
CA SER A 235 24.11 10.25 -5.01
C SER A 235 24.76 11.38 -4.20
N TYR A 236 23.97 12.08 -3.37
CA TYR A 236 24.50 13.12 -2.48
C TYR A 236 25.56 12.57 -1.51
N ILE A 237 25.28 11.45 -0.84
CA ILE A 237 26.25 10.83 0.09
C ILE A 237 27.53 10.40 -0.64
N ILE A 238 27.44 9.87 -1.86
CA ILE A 238 28.62 9.51 -2.64
C ILE A 238 29.44 10.75 -2.99
N THR A 239 28.81 11.81 -3.51
CA THR A 239 29.52 13.04 -3.86
C THR A 239 30.20 13.68 -2.65
N GLU A 240 29.54 13.69 -1.48
CA GLU A 240 30.14 14.19 -0.23
C GLU A 240 31.30 13.31 0.25
N LEU A 241 31.19 11.98 0.17
CA LEU A 241 32.29 11.07 0.52
C LEU A 241 33.49 11.27 -0.40
N ASP A 242 33.27 11.36 -1.72
CA ASP A 242 34.33 11.56 -2.70
C ASP A 242 35.06 12.90 -2.50
N GLU A 243 34.35 13.97 -2.12
CA GLU A 243 34.96 15.28 -1.84
C GLU A 243 35.81 15.23 -0.56
N ARG A 244 35.34 14.54 0.50
CA ARG A 244 36.12 14.33 1.72
C ARG A 244 37.36 13.48 1.48
N GLU A 245 37.24 12.40 0.72
CA GLU A 245 38.38 11.56 0.34
C GLU A 245 39.40 12.37 -0.49
N ARG A 246 38.91 13.26 -1.36
CA ARG A 246 39.75 14.18 -2.13
C ARG A 246 40.51 15.14 -1.20
N GLU A 247 39.83 15.79 -0.25
CA GLU A 247 40.46 16.68 0.75
C GLU A 247 41.54 15.96 1.57
N GLU A 248 41.24 14.76 2.08
CA GLU A 248 42.19 13.93 2.82
C GLU A 248 43.38 13.51 1.95
N PHE A 249 43.15 13.14 0.69
CA PHE A 249 44.21 12.80 -0.25
C PHE A 249 45.15 13.98 -0.52
N TYR A 250 44.61 15.20 -0.69
CA TYR A 250 45.43 16.41 -0.84
C TYR A 250 46.25 16.72 0.43
N ARG A 251 45.66 16.59 1.62
CA ARG A 251 46.37 16.76 2.90
C ARG A 251 47.54 15.78 3.03
N LEU A 252 47.30 14.48 2.79
CA LEU A 252 48.34 13.45 2.85
C LEU A 252 49.44 13.67 1.81
N LYS A 253 49.08 14.06 0.58
CA LYS A 253 50.05 14.37 -0.48
C LYS A 253 50.97 15.53 -0.08
N LYS A 254 50.43 16.58 0.54
CA LYS A 254 51.24 17.72 1.02
C LYS A 254 52.17 17.34 2.17
N ILE A 255 51.73 16.48 3.08
CA ILE A 255 52.58 15.97 4.16
C ILE A 255 53.73 15.12 3.60
N GLN A 256 53.44 14.23 2.64
CA GLN A 256 54.47 13.43 1.98
C GLN A 256 55.45 14.30 1.20
N GLU A 257 54.98 15.31 0.48
CA GLU A 257 55.82 16.28 -0.23
C GLU A 257 56.75 17.02 0.74
N LYS A 258 56.23 17.50 1.89
CA LYS A 258 57.04 18.12 2.94
C LYS A 258 58.07 17.15 3.54
N LYS A 259 57.68 15.92 3.87
CA LYS A 259 58.60 14.89 4.39
C LYS A 259 59.69 14.55 3.39
N LYS A 260 59.37 14.50 2.10
CA LYS A 260 60.35 14.26 1.02
C LYS A 260 61.35 15.41 0.93
N ILE A 261 60.88 16.66 0.96
CA ILE A 261 61.75 17.86 0.95
C ILE A 261 62.68 17.88 2.18
N LEU A 262 62.15 17.57 3.37
CA LEU A 262 62.94 17.49 4.61
C LEU A 262 64.01 16.39 4.53
N LYS A 263 63.66 15.23 3.96
CA LYS A 263 64.61 14.12 3.74
C LYS A 263 65.70 14.49 2.74
N GLU A 264 65.35 15.15 1.63
CA GLU A 264 66.33 15.62 0.65
C GLU A 264 67.26 16.70 1.22
N LYS A 265 66.77 17.57 2.13
CA LYS A 265 67.61 18.54 2.85
C LYS A 265 68.57 17.87 3.83
N SER A 266 68.10 16.92 4.64
CA SER A 266 68.95 16.20 5.59
C SER A 266 69.95 15.25 4.92
N GLU A 267 69.67 14.75 3.72
CA GLU A 267 70.62 14.03 2.88
C GLU A 267 71.74 14.95 2.38
N LYS A 268 71.40 16.15 1.88
CA LYS A 268 72.39 17.17 1.46
C LYS A 268 73.27 17.66 2.61
N GLU A 269 72.69 17.89 3.79
CA GLU A 269 73.46 18.24 4.98
C GLU A 269 74.43 17.11 5.35
N ARG A 270 73.98 15.84 5.37
CA ARG A 270 74.85 14.68 5.63
C ARG A 270 75.94 14.48 4.57
N GLU A 271 75.75 14.94 3.34
CA GLU A 271 76.78 14.94 2.29
C GLU A 271 77.80 16.06 2.51
N LEU A 272 77.35 17.26 2.94
CA LEU A 272 78.24 18.36 3.31
C LEU A 272 79.09 18.04 4.54
N TRP A 273 78.51 17.42 5.59
CA TRP A 273 79.25 16.95 6.76
C TRP A 273 80.25 15.84 6.42
N ARG A 274 79.91 14.93 5.49
CA ARG A 274 80.86 13.92 4.97
C ARG A 274 82.00 14.53 4.16
N ALA A 275 81.73 15.61 3.41
CA ALA A 275 82.77 16.34 2.69
C ALA A 275 83.70 17.16 3.61
N ALA A 276 83.23 17.52 4.82
CA ALA A 276 84.00 18.28 5.82
C ALA A 276 84.90 17.41 6.72
N GLY A 277 84.82 16.08 6.65
CA GLY A 277 85.82 15.17 7.24
C GLY A 277 85.72 14.86 8.73
N GLU A 278 84.58 15.11 9.40
CA GLU A 278 84.31 14.63 10.77
C GLU A 278 83.32 13.47 10.74
N GLU A 279 83.80 12.23 10.95
CA GLU A 279 82.93 11.08 11.25
C GLU A 279 82.55 11.13 12.74
N ARG A 280 81.30 11.52 13.03
CA ARG A 280 80.63 11.19 14.29
C ARG A 280 79.66 10.04 14.08
N GLU A 281 79.73 9.04 14.95
CA GLU A 281 78.79 7.92 15.02
C GLU A 281 77.33 8.40 15.11
N PRO A 282 76.36 7.64 14.58
CA PRO A 282 74.98 8.10 14.49
C PRO A 282 74.39 8.30 15.89
N ALA A 283 74.12 9.56 16.26
CA ALA A 283 73.26 9.84 17.40
C ALA A 283 71.90 9.16 17.17
N ASN A 284 71.44 8.38 18.16
CA ASN A 284 70.17 7.68 18.15
C ASN A 284 69.01 8.64 17.76
N LEU A 285 68.53 8.52 16.53
CA LEU A 285 67.42 9.27 15.94
C LEU A 285 66.04 9.03 16.61
N LEU A 286 65.99 8.33 17.75
CA LEU A 286 64.76 7.97 18.47
C LEU A 286 64.49 8.82 19.72
N VAL A 287 65.35 9.78 20.06
CA VAL A 287 65.24 10.53 21.34
C VAL A 287 64.74 11.98 21.17
N GLU A 288 64.62 12.48 19.94
CA GLU A 288 64.11 13.85 19.68
C GLU A 288 62.81 13.87 18.84
N GLU A 289 61.95 12.86 18.99
CA GLU A 289 60.51 13.07 18.77
C GLU A 289 59.89 13.64 20.06
N LYS A 290 60.25 14.88 20.39
CA LYS A 290 59.27 15.75 21.03
C LYS A 290 58.52 16.39 19.88
N ASP A 291 57.36 15.81 19.55
CA ASP A 291 56.32 16.53 18.82
C ASP A 291 56.03 17.80 19.65
N GLU A 292 56.69 18.90 19.31
CA GLU A 292 56.23 20.22 19.69
C GLU A 292 54.91 20.42 18.96
N ASP A 293 53.83 20.27 19.73
CA ASP A 293 52.48 20.73 19.42
C ASP A 293 52.56 22.11 18.74
N LEU A 294 52.51 22.11 17.40
CA LEU A 294 52.29 23.30 16.61
C LEU A 294 50.93 23.20 15.94
N LEU A 295 49.96 23.61 16.75
CA LEU A 295 48.85 24.50 16.41
C LEU A 295 48.27 24.37 15.01
N PHE A 296 47.07 23.81 14.96
CA PHE A 296 45.96 24.46 14.25
C PHE A 296 44.75 24.46 15.19
N GLU A 297 44.35 25.66 15.63
CA GLU A 297 42.94 25.95 15.97
C GLU A 297 42.06 25.78 14.72
#